data_AF-A0AAV7IBJ6-F1
#
_entry.id   AF-A0AAV7IBJ6-F1
#
_cell.length_a   1.000
_cell.length_b   1.000
_cell.length_c   1.000
_cell.angle_alpha   90.00
_cell.angle_beta   90.00
_cell.angle_gamma   90.00
#
_symmetry.space_group_name_H-M   'P 1'
#
loop_
_entity.id
_entity.type
_entity.pdbx_description
1 polymer ?
#
loop_
_entity_poly.entity_id
_entity_poly.type
_entity_poly.pdbx_seq_one_letter_code
_entity_poly.pdbx_strand_id
1 'polypeptide(L)'
;MIELKALLDLPLIYSFIILIFGYYIYYLIRIVKTPILVCGDDQFRKLIVNNMEIVKEKFLPTPWCLESRAQTIMASIIRGKMIPEINYRREILKLQDGGEVALDWVDDNCHKLAPIVIILPGLTGTSQAEYIRCLVIGGRKIGIKCVIFNNRGLSGVSLKVKLLRFLI
;
A
#
# COMPACT_ATOMS: atom_id res chain seq x y z
N MET A 1 0.81 -46.54 21.19
CA MET A 1 2.23 -46.64 20.79
C MET A 1 2.46 -47.36 19.45
N ILE A 2 1.47 -48.10 18.92
CA ILE A 2 1.56 -48.82 17.63
C ILE A 2 1.23 -47.89 16.44
N GLU A 3 0.23 -47.02 16.57
CA GLU A 3 -0.15 -46.07 15.50
C GLU A 3 0.94 -45.05 15.16
N LEU A 4 1.74 -44.63 16.15
CA LEU A 4 2.81 -43.66 15.95
C LEU A 4 3.98 -44.24 15.12
N LYS A 5 4.26 -45.56 15.25
CA LYS A 5 5.31 -46.22 14.47
C LYS A 5 4.92 -46.38 13.00
N ALA A 6 3.66 -46.74 12.73
CA ALA A 6 3.14 -46.81 11.36
C ALA A 6 3.16 -45.44 10.64
N LEU A 7 3.03 -44.34 11.38
CA LEU A 7 3.18 -42.98 10.86
C LEU A 7 4.64 -42.65 10.48
N LEU A 8 5.61 -43.25 11.18
CA LEU A 8 7.07 -43.06 11.00
C LEU A 8 7.64 -43.90 9.84
N ASP A 9 6.95 -44.98 9.43
CA ASP A 9 7.36 -45.86 8.31
C ASP A 9 6.81 -45.42 6.93
N LEU A 10 6.00 -44.35 6.89
CA LEU A 10 5.55 -43.73 5.64
C LEU A 10 6.75 -43.09 4.93
N PRO A 11 6.91 -43.27 3.59
CA PRO A 11 7.95 -42.59 2.84
C PRO A 11 7.86 -41.09 3.13
N LEU A 12 9.01 -40.45 3.36
CA LEU A 12 9.13 -39.02 3.72
C LEU A 12 8.26 -38.10 2.82
N ILE A 13 8.02 -38.49 1.57
CA ILE A 13 7.15 -37.81 0.62
C ILE A 13 5.68 -37.73 1.12
N TYR A 14 5.12 -38.80 1.67
CA TYR A 14 3.73 -38.81 2.14
C TYR A 14 3.55 -37.94 3.39
N SER A 15 4.53 -37.91 4.29
CA SER A 15 4.45 -37.01 5.46
C SER A 15 4.51 -35.54 5.02
N PHE A 16 5.34 -35.18 4.03
CA PHE A 16 5.33 -33.84 3.44
C PHE A 16 3.99 -33.50 2.77
N ILE A 17 3.38 -34.42 2.02
CA ILE A 17 2.06 -34.19 1.39
C ILE A 17 1.00 -33.94 2.46
N ILE A 18 0.96 -34.75 3.52
CA ILE A 18 0.01 -34.58 4.63
C ILE A 18 0.22 -33.24 5.33
N LEU A 19 1.48 -32.82 5.55
CA LEU A 19 1.80 -31.52 6.15
C LEU A 19 1.37 -30.35 5.27
N ILE A 20 1.64 -30.41 3.96
CA ILE A 20 1.24 -29.36 3.00
C ILE A 20 -0.29 -29.29 2.91
N PHE A 21 -0.97 -30.43 2.82
CA PHE A 21 -2.42 -30.48 2.77
C PHE A 21 -3.04 -29.96 4.07
N GLY A 22 -2.54 -30.41 5.23
CA GLY A 22 -2.96 -29.92 6.54
C GLY A 22 -2.73 -28.41 6.70
N TYR A 23 -1.57 -27.91 6.24
CA TYR A 23 -1.26 -26.48 6.22
C TYR A 23 -2.23 -25.71 5.31
N TYR A 24 -2.55 -26.23 4.12
CA TYR A 24 -3.48 -25.61 3.18
C TYR A 24 -4.89 -25.51 3.77
N ILE A 25 -5.38 -26.59 4.40
CA ILE A 25 -6.67 -26.60 5.10
C ILE A 25 -6.65 -25.60 6.27
N TYR A 26 -5.57 -25.58 7.07
CA TYR A 26 -5.40 -24.60 8.13
C TYR A 26 -5.44 -23.15 7.59
N TYR A 27 -4.72 -22.88 6.50
CA TYR A 27 -4.67 -21.57 5.86
C TYR A 27 -6.06 -21.11 5.40
N LEU A 28 -6.80 -21.97 4.70
CA LEU A 28 -8.15 -21.64 4.21
C LEU A 28 -9.16 -21.39 5.35
N ILE A 29 -9.08 -22.15 6.45
CA ILE A 29 -10.07 -22.06 7.53
C ILE A 29 -9.72 -20.94 8.53
N ARG A 30 -8.44 -20.79 8.87
CA ARG A 30 -8.00 -19.92 9.98
C ARG A 30 -7.45 -18.58 9.51
N ILE A 31 -6.73 -18.56 8.39
CA ILE A 31 -6.02 -17.36 7.94
C ILE A 31 -6.87 -16.53 6.99
N VAL A 32 -7.53 -17.16 6.02
CA VAL A 32 -8.34 -16.45 5.04
C VAL A 32 -9.62 -15.93 5.71
N LYS A 33 -9.75 -14.59 5.80
CA LYS A 33 -10.86 -13.90 6.48
C LYS A 33 -11.34 -12.72 5.66
N THR A 34 -12.64 -12.42 5.74
CA THR A 34 -13.20 -11.19 5.20
C THR A 34 -12.83 -10.02 6.11
N PRO A 35 -12.43 -8.86 5.56
CA PRO A 35 -12.09 -7.69 6.37
C PRO A 35 -13.31 -7.19 7.13
N ILE A 36 -13.08 -6.65 8.33
CA ILE A 36 -14.14 -6.05 9.14
C ILE A 36 -14.14 -4.54 8.84
N LEU A 37 -15.26 -4.04 8.32
CA LEU A 37 -15.45 -2.62 8.11
C LEU A 37 -15.95 -1.97 9.41
N VAL A 38 -15.07 -1.20 10.07
CA VAL A 38 -15.41 -0.42 11.27
C VAL A 38 -15.64 1.03 10.85
N CYS A 39 -16.88 1.50 10.94
CA CYS A 39 -17.28 2.87 10.64
C CYS A 39 -18.18 3.41 11.75
N GLY A 40 -18.02 4.68 12.12
CA GLY A 40 -18.89 5.34 13.10
C GLY A 40 -20.23 5.82 12.52
N ASP A 41 -20.35 5.91 11.18
CA ASP A 41 -21.55 6.34 10.47
C ASP A 41 -22.09 5.21 9.57
N ASP A 42 -23.39 4.92 9.71
CA ASP A 42 -24.08 3.87 8.96
C ASP A 42 -24.32 4.24 7.51
N GLN A 43 -24.50 5.53 7.19
CA GLN A 43 -24.71 5.97 5.82
C GLN A 43 -23.43 5.76 4.99
N PHE A 44 -22.30 6.20 5.51
CA PHE A 44 -20.99 6.00 4.89
C PHE A 44 -20.65 4.50 4.75
N ARG A 45 -20.96 3.71 5.78
CA ARG A 45 -20.79 2.25 5.74
C ARG A 45 -21.57 1.62 4.57
N LYS A 46 -22.85 1.96 4.41
CA LYS A 46 -23.69 1.46 3.30
C LYS A 46 -23.13 1.91 1.95
N LEU A 47 -22.65 3.14 1.84
CA LEU A 47 -22.04 3.65 0.62
C LEU A 47 -20.82 2.81 0.22
N ILE A 48 -19.92 2.53 1.16
CA ILE A 48 -18.75 1.68 0.90
C ILE A 48 -19.19 0.28 0.49
N VAL A 49 -20.05 -0.38 1.27
CA VAL A 49 -20.46 -1.77 1.02
C VAL A 49 -21.21 -1.91 -0.31
N ASN A 50 -21.97 -0.91 -0.73
CA ASN A 50 -22.72 -0.95 -1.99
C ASN A 50 -21.84 -0.71 -3.21
N ASN A 51 -20.78 0.10 -3.09
CA ASN A 51 -19.95 0.52 -4.23
C ASN A 51 -18.59 -0.19 -4.31
N MET A 52 -18.14 -0.85 -3.25
CA MET A 52 -16.80 -1.45 -3.17
C MET A 52 -16.89 -2.95 -2.88
N GLU A 53 -16.70 -3.77 -3.92
CA GLU A 53 -16.71 -5.24 -3.80
C GLU A 53 -15.55 -5.77 -2.95
N ILE A 54 -14.39 -5.09 -2.99
CA ILE A 54 -13.18 -5.47 -2.25
C ILE A 54 -13.39 -5.62 -0.73
N VAL A 55 -14.39 -4.93 -0.17
CA VAL A 55 -14.72 -5.03 1.27
C VAL A 55 -15.46 -6.32 1.61
N LYS A 56 -16.07 -6.98 0.61
CA LYS A 56 -16.77 -8.26 0.75
C LYS A 56 -15.85 -9.45 0.44
N GLU A 57 -14.75 -9.21 -0.27
CA GLU A 57 -13.80 -10.24 -0.66
C GLU A 57 -13.00 -10.76 0.55
N LYS A 58 -12.61 -12.02 0.47
CA LYS A 58 -11.72 -12.62 1.47
C LYS A 58 -10.31 -12.07 1.27
N PHE A 59 -9.70 -11.55 2.32
CA PHE A 59 -8.28 -11.25 2.30
C PHE A 59 -7.49 -12.56 2.35
N LEU A 60 -6.57 -12.75 1.40
CA LEU A 60 -5.66 -13.89 1.33
C LEU A 60 -4.23 -13.42 1.67
N PRO A 61 -3.80 -13.51 2.95
CA PRO A 61 -2.44 -13.17 3.33
C PRO A 61 -1.41 -14.02 2.58
N THR A 62 -0.22 -13.50 2.33
CA THR A 62 0.84 -14.26 1.65
C THR A 62 1.14 -15.57 2.42
N PRO A 63 0.99 -16.76 1.81
CA PRO A 63 1.08 -18.03 2.55
C PRO A 63 2.39 -18.20 3.33
N TRP A 64 3.52 -17.77 2.76
CA TRP A 64 4.83 -17.86 3.41
C TRP A 64 5.07 -16.79 4.50
N CYS A 65 4.15 -15.84 4.72
CA CYS A 65 4.29 -14.74 5.68
C CYS A 65 2.95 -14.48 6.40
N LEU A 66 2.52 -15.42 7.23
CA LEU A 66 1.18 -15.37 7.86
C LEU A 66 1.04 -14.32 8.97
N GLU A 67 2.13 -13.90 9.60
CA GLU A 67 2.12 -13.02 10.76
C GLU A 67 2.10 -11.54 10.33
N SER A 68 1.24 -10.73 10.95
CA SER A 68 0.96 -9.36 10.50
C SER A 68 2.17 -8.41 10.61
N ARG A 69 2.96 -8.52 11.68
CA ARG A 69 4.18 -7.72 11.86
C ARG A 69 5.25 -8.15 10.86
N ALA A 70 5.40 -9.46 10.64
CA ALA A 70 6.28 -9.97 9.60
C ALA A 70 5.87 -9.45 8.21
N GLN A 71 4.58 -9.41 7.89
CA GLN A 71 4.09 -8.82 6.63
C GLN A 71 4.45 -7.34 6.52
N THR A 72 4.31 -6.56 7.60
CA THR A 72 4.71 -5.14 7.60
C THR A 72 6.20 -4.97 7.30
N ILE A 73 7.06 -5.73 7.99
CA ILE A 73 8.52 -5.68 7.82
C ILE A 73 8.91 -6.14 6.42
N MET A 74 8.41 -7.30 5.99
CA MET A 74 8.72 -7.87 4.68
C MET A 74 8.20 -6.98 3.55
N ALA A 75 7.01 -6.40 3.69
CA ALA A 75 6.49 -5.46 2.71
C ALA A 75 7.41 -4.24 2.54
N SER A 76 7.89 -3.65 3.64
CA SER A 76 8.82 -2.51 3.56
C SER A 76 10.16 -2.91 2.94
N ILE A 77 10.74 -4.06 3.33
CA ILE A 77 12.02 -4.51 2.78
C ILE A 77 11.89 -4.82 1.28
N ILE A 78 10.85 -5.55 0.89
CA ILE A 78 10.63 -5.97 -0.49
C ILE A 78 10.33 -4.74 -1.36
N ARG A 79 9.42 -3.87 -0.94
CA ARG A 79 9.06 -2.67 -1.71
C ARG A 79 10.22 -1.69 -1.80
N GLY A 80 10.96 -1.48 -0.72
CA GLY A 80 12.14 -0.61 -0.73
C GLY A 80 13.22 -1.07 -1.71
N LYS A 81 13.41 -2.38 -1.88
CA LYS A 81 14.40 -2.96 -2.80
C LYS A 81 13.90 -3.16 -4.24
N MET A 82 12.66 -3.59 -4.41
CA MET A 82 12.13 -3.99 -5.71
C MET A 82 11.51 -2.83 -6.50
N ILE A 83 11.00 -1.81 -5.81
CA ILE A 83 10.35 -0.70 -6.49
C ILE A 83 11.44 0.28 -6.93
N PRO A 84 11.60 0.53 -8.23
CA PRO A 84 12.57 1.50 -8.72
C PRO A 84 12.19 2.91 -8.27
N GLU A 85 13.17 3.78 -8.17
CA GLU A 85 12.91 5.22 -8.06
C GLU A 85 12.18 5.71 -9.32
N ILE A 86 11.32 6.71 -9.12
CA ILE A 86 10.56 7.30 -10.22
C ILE A 86 11.16 8.66 -10.51
N ASN A 87 11.43 8.92 -11.79
CA ASN A 87 11.82 10.24 -12.25
C ASN A 87 10.59 11.12 -12.33
N TYR A 88 10.55 12.14 -11.49
CA TYR A 88 9.47 13.11 -11.44
C TYR A 88 9.88 14.41 -12.13
N ARG A 89 8.98 15.01 -12.90
CA ARG A 89 9.12 16.41 -13.29
C ARG A 89 8.61 17.28 -12.15
N ARG A 90 9.51 18.02 -11.51
CA ARG A 90 9.15 18.92 -10.41
C ARG A 90 8.66 20.28 -10.91
N GLU A 91 7.57 20.75 -10.33
CA GLU A 91 7.04 22.10 -10.47
C GLU A 91 6.90 22.73 -9.09
N ILE A 92 7.38 23.97 -8.92
CA ILE A 92 7.25 24.71 -7.66
C ILE A 92 6.12 25.73 -7.81
N LEU A 93 5.09 25.57 -6.98
CA LEU A 93 4.00 26.53 -6.90
C LEU A 93 4.23 27.48 -5.73
N LYS A 94 4.29 28.77 -6.06
CA LYS A 94 4.27 29.85 -5.08
C LYS A 94 2.83 30.16 -4.71
N LEU A 95 2.56 30.18 -3.41
CA LEU A 95 1.24 30.43 -2.85
C LEU A 95 1.13 31.90 -2.45
N GLN A 96 -0.11 32.40 -2.34
CA GLN A 96 -0.38 33.81 -2.07
C GLN A 96 0.17 34.28 -0.72
N ASP A 97 0.35 33.37 0.23
CA ASP A 97 0.94 33.63 1.56
C ASP A 97 2.48 33.65 1.56
N GLY A 98 3.11 33.61 0.40
CA GLY A 98 4.57 33.55 0.24
C GLY A 98 5.18 32.17 0.52
N GLY A 99 4.35 31.17 0.84
CA GLY A 99 4.76 29.78 0.93
C GLY A 99 5.00 29.13 -0.43
N GLU A 100 5.67 27.99 -0.43
CA GLU A 100 5.91 27.19 -1.63
C GLU A 100 5.52 25.73 -1.39
N VAL A 101 4.98 25.09 -2.43
CA VAL A 101 4.72 23.64 -2.48
C VAL A 101 5.33 23.06 -3.75
N ALA A 102 5.84 21.82 -3.67
CA ALA A 102 6.34 21.10 -4.83
C ALA A 102 5.29 20.12 -5.34
N LEU A 103 4.98 20.22 -6.63
CA LEU A 103 4.26 19.22 -7.38
C LEU A 103 5.27 18.36 -8.13
N ASP A 104 5.22 17.05 -7.89
CA ASP A 104 6.05 16.09 -8.61
C ASP A 104 5.15 15.33 -9.60
N TRP A 105 5.40 15.54 -10.89
CA TRP A 105 4.57 15.03 -11.98
C TRP A 105 5.12 13.76 -12.60
N VAL A 106 4.20 12.86 -12.97
CA VAL A 106 4.42 11.74 -13.87
C VAL A 106 3.30 11.71 -14.89
N ASP A 107 3.57 12.29 -16.05
CA ASP A 107 2.63 12.43 -17.17
C ASP A 107 3.23 11.93 -18.50
N ASP A 108 4.37 11.23 -18.44
CA ASP A 108 5.01 10.63 -19.62
C ASP A 108 4.05 9.68 -20.33
N ASN A 109 4.05 9.73 -21.68
CA ASN A 109 3.29 8.81 -22.54
C ASN A 109 1.78 8.74 -22.25
N CYS A 110 1.21 9.73 -21.56
CA CYS A 110 -0.21 9.81 -21.30
C CYS A 110 -0.93 10.58 -22.41
N HIS A 111 -2.16 10.19 -22.72
CA HIS A 111 -3.00 10.93 -23.67
C HIS A 111 -3.26 12.36 -23.15
N LYS A 112 -3.45 13.34 -24.04
CA LYS A 112 -3.69 14.74 -23.64
C LYS A 112 -4.92 14.87 -22.73
N LEU A 113 -5.98 14.11 -23.03
CA LEU A 113 -7.23 14.05 -22.26
C LEU A 113 -7.22 13.02 -21.12
N ALA A 114 -6.07 12.39 -20.82
CA ALA A 114 -6.00 11.46 -19.70
C ALA A 114 -6.30 12.20 -18.38
N PRO A 115 -7.06 11.57 -17.46
CA PRO A 115 -7.37 12.18 -16.18
C PRO A 115 -6.10 12.38 -15.35
N ILE A 116 -6.17 13.30 -14.40
CA ILE A 116 -5.09 13.60 -13.45
C ILE A 116 -5.52 13.08 -12.08
N VAL A 117 -4.69 12.23 -11.47
CA VAL A 117 -4.85 11.80 -10.09
C VAL A 117 -3.87 12.57 -9.22
N ILE A 118 -4.41 13.29 -8.25
CA ILE A 118 -3.63 13.98 -7.22
C ILE A 118 -3.42 13.02 -6.06
N ILE A 119 -2.17 12.74 -5.73
CA ILE A 119 -1.77 11.89 -4.61
C ILE A 119 -1.25 12.79 -3.50
N LEU A 120 -1.85 12.64 -2.32
CA LEU A 120 -1.49 13.38 -1.11
C LEU A 120 -0.69 12.45 -0.19
N PRO A 121 0.64 12.63 -0.06
CA PRO A 121 1.44 11.88 0.89
C PRO A 121 1.02 12.16 2.33
N GLY A 122 1.34 11.22 3.23
CA GLY A 122 1.16 11.40 4.67
C GLY A 122 2.03 12.53 5.24
N LEU A 123 1.93 12.74 6.55
CA LEU A 123 2.55 13.88 7.26
C LEU A 123 4.03 14.12 6.92
N THR A 124 4.83 13.06 6.85
CA THR A 124 6.27 13.10 6.54
C THR A 124 6.61 12.49 5.17
N GLY A 125 5.59 12.18 4.38
CA GLY A 125 5.76 11.51 3.09
C GLY A 125 6.32 12.44 2.01
N THR A 126 7.08 11.86 1.09
CA THR A 126 7.56 12.53 -0.12
C THR A 126 7.16 11.72 -1.35
N SER A 127 7.32 12.30 -2.53
CA SER A 127 7.07 11.60 -3.82
C SER A 127 7.87 10.30 -4.01
N GLN A 128 9.00 10.13 -3.33
CA GLN A 128 9.79 8.89 -3.40
C GLN A 128 9.37 7.81 -2.38
N ALA A 129 8.38 8.06 -1.54
CA ALA A 129 7.89 7.04 -0.61
C ALA A 129 7.40 5.80 -1.37
N GLU A 130 7.69 4.60 -0.86
CA GLU A 130 7.39 3.31 -1.52
C GLU A 130 5.93 3.18 -1.96
N TYR A 131 4.99 3.55 -1.09
CA TYR A 131 3.56 3.46 -1.39
C TYR A 131 3.12 4.44 -2.48
N ILE A 132 3.76 5.61 -2.57
CA ILE A 132 3.52 6.58 -3.64
C ILE A 132 4.04 6.01 -4.96
N ARG A 133 5.26 5.46 -4.96
CA ARG A 133 5.85 4.84 -6.14
C ARG A 133 4.99 3.68 -6.65
N CYS A 134 4.45 2.83 -5.76
CA CYS A 134 3.46 1.81 -6.14
C CYS A 134 2.26 2.40 -6.89
N LEU A 135 1.64 3.44 -6.33
CA LEU A 135 0.46 4.07 -6.92
C LEU A 135 0.75 4.68 -8.29
N VAL A 136 1.89 5.36 -8.41
CA VAL A 136 2.32 5.97 -9.67
C VAL A 136 2.59 4.91 -10.74
N ILE A 137 3.28 3.81 -10.41
CA ILE A 137 3.50 2.70 -11.34
C ILE A 137 2.16 2.11 -11.80
N GLY A 138 1.20 1.96 -10.88
CA GLY A 138 -0.16 1.55 -11.20
C GLY A 138 -0.85 2.51 -12.18
N GLY A 139 -0.82 3.81 -11.87
CA GLY A 139 -1.39 4.88 -12.71
C GLY A 139 -0.77 4.92 -14.11
N ARG A 140 0.55 4.81 -14.22
CA ARG A 140 1.26 4.73 -15.50
C ARG A 140 0.79 3.56 -16.36
N LYS A 141 0.59 2.37 -15.76
CA LYS A 141 0.13 1.17 -16.48
C LYS A 141 -1.25 1.34 -17.10
N ILE A 142 -2.11 2.17 -16.50
CA ILE A 142 -3.45 2.48 -17.01
C ILE A 142 -3.53 3.81 -17.77
N GLY A 143 -2.39 4.45 -18.04
CA GLY A 143 -2.29 5.67 -18.85
C GLY A 143 -2.84 6.94 -18.18
N ILE A 144 -2.83 6.98 -16.84
CA ILE A 144 -3.31 8.12 -16.04
C ILE A 144 -2.13 9.00 -15.63
N LYS A 145 -2.33 10.32 -15.64
CA LYS A 145 -1.33 11.27 -15.16
C LYS A 145 -1.37 11.31 -13.64
N CYS A 146 -0.22 11.17 -12.99
CA CYS A 146 -0.11 11.27 -11.54
C CYS A 146 0.61 12.56 -11.16
N VAL A 147 0.09 13.26 -10.16
CA VAL A 147 0.77 14.39 -9.53
C VAL A 147 0.82 14.18 -8.03
N ILE A 148 2.00 14.30 -7.47
CA ILE A 148 2.21 14.18 -6.03
C ILE A 148 2.30 15.59 -5.47
N PHE A 149 1.40 15.91 -4.56
CA PHE A 149 1.43 17.16 -3.83
C PHE A 149 2.32 17.02 -2.61
N ASN A 150 3.56 17.53 -2.65
CA ASN A 150 4.43 17.48 -1.50
C ASN A 150 4.03 18.57 -0.49
N ASN A 151 3.90 18.19 0.78
CA ASN A 151 3.64 19.14 1.86
C ASN A 151 4.77 20.17 1.97
N ARG A 152 4.44 21.36 2.49
CA ARG A 152 5.40 22.47 2.67
C ARG A 152 6.58 22.02 3.54
N GLY A 153 7.79 22.44 3.18
CA GLY A 153 9.00 22.09 3.92
C GLY A 153 9.50 20.65 3.70
N LEU A 154 8.83 19.84 2.87
CA LEU A 154 9.26 18.49 2.53
C LEU A 154 9.79 18.40 1.10
N SER A 155 10.36 17.25 0.77
CA SER A 155 10.84 16.91 -0.57
C SER A 155 11.89 17.89 -1.11
N GLY A 156 12.69 18.51 -0.24
CA GLY A 156 13.74 19.47 -0.61
C GLY A 156 13.24 20.90 -0.88
N VAL A 157 11.98 21.22 -0.57
CA VAL A 157 11.46 22.58 -0.61
C VAL A 157 11.65 23.25 0.75
N SER A 158 12.12 24.50 0.75
CA SER A 158 12.27 25.29 1.99
C SER A 158 10.92 25.69 2.56
N LEU A 159 10.78 25.61 3.89
CA LEU A 159 9.62 26.15 4.59
C LEU A 159 9.73 27.68 4.70
N LYS A 160 9.07 28.39 3.77
CA LYS A 160 9.15 29.86 3.67
C LYS A 160 8.17 30.64 4.53
N VAL A 161 7.14 29.99 5.05
CA VAL A 161 6.11 30.66 5.87
C VAL A 161 6.65 30.81 7.28
N LYS A 162 6.40 31.98 7.90
CA LYS A 162 6.75 32.19 9.32
C LYS A 162 6.12 31.09 10.16
N LEU A 163 6.93 30.50 11.06
CA LEU A 163 6.42 29.59 12.08
C LEU A 163 5.18 30.22 12.72
N LEU A 164 4.13 29.42 12.94
CA LEU A 164 3.01 29.79 13.81
C LEU A 164 3.63 30.30 15.12
N ARG A 165 3.67 31.62 15.27
CA ARG A 165 4.12 32.26 16.48
C ARG A 165 2.95 32.09 17.43
N PHE A 166 2.96 30.98 18.17
CA PHE A 166 2.07 30.83 19.30
C PHE A 166 2.37 32.01 20.22
N LEU A 167 1.47 33.00 20.19
CA LEU A 167 1.36 33.99 21.25
C LEU A 167 0.87 33.21 22.47
N ILE A 168 1.82 32.66 23.22
CA ILE A 168 1.65 32.33 24.63
C ILE A 168 2.30 33.47 25.40
#